data_AF-A0A2P6TND3-F1
#
_entry.id   AF-A0A2P6TND3-F1
#
_cell.length_a   1.000
_cell.length_b   1.000
_cell.length_c   1.000
_cell.angle_alpha   90.00
_cell.angle_beta   90.00
_cell.angle_gamma   90.00
#
_symmetry.space_group_name_H-M   'P 1'
#
loop_
_entity.id
_entity.type
_entity.pdbx_description
1 polymer ?
#
loop_
_entity_poly.entity_id
_entity_poly.type
_entity_poly.pdbx_seq_one_letter_code
_entity_poly.pdbx_strand_id
1 'polypeptide(L)'
;MSSQPGSPEAGLEPAGPPAQPPAALLLPPGGACLRLGAEDAFHARLNQHRAYSTLPCLVLTIAALALLCCWSSAPPLTLAWLAAYCTGAAVTVVWLFVRPASFARWREVPAVLLGVFSTGLGLHWAQLERLIDGFHTSGPVLSADGTSSATAGQILRHAGTLLAASGAIHLAVIALSLRTRLTLFAPTWLLVAVTAWLFNSSICSTAPLSNPVAQAATAAIYKALSFLSFCMPIPVAAWAECRTLLTFFQLSIGWLAPVLFSGVREARLFQQHQLQRWRAHLPLERGFSAWLYDSL
;
A
#
# COMPACT_ATOMS: atom_id res chain seq x y z
N MET A 1 70.13 -44.38 -21.05
CA MET A 1 69.20 -43.62 -21.92
C MET A 1 67.82 -43.72 -21.31
N SER A 2 67.37 -42.68 -20.61
CA SER A 2 65.97 -42.55 -20.19
C SER A 2 65.68 -41.06 -20.08
N SER A 3 64.85 -40.56 -20.99
CA SER A 3 64.52 -39.16 -21.22
C SER A 3 63.34 -38.74 -20.34
N GLN A 4 63.53 -37.72 -19.49
CA GLN A 4 62.45 -37.05 -18.77
C GLN A 4 61.71 -36.06 -19.70
N PRO A 5 60.37 -36.02 -19.67
CA PRO A 5 59.59 -34.98 -20.35
C PRO A 5 59.52 -33.71 -19.49
N GLY A 6 59.93 -32.58 -20.07
CA GLY A 6 59.84 -31.26 -19.45
C GLY A 6 58.40 -30.76 -19.36
N SER A 7 58.06 -30.19 -18.20
CA SER A 7 56.80 -29.45 -18.01
C SER A 7 56.92 -28.04 -18.61
N PRO A 8 55.88 -27.55 -19.31
CA PRO A 8 55.85 -26.17 -19.80
C PRO A 8 55.52 -25.21 -18.65
N GLU A 9 56.40 -24.23 -18.43
CA GLU A 9 56.14 -23.06 -17.60
C GLU A 9 55.01 -22.23 -18.24
N ALA A 10 53.82 -22.28 -17.63
CA ALA A 10 52.74 -21.37 -17.94
C ALA A 10 53.07 -20.00 -17.35
N GLY A 11 53.44 -19.05 -18.21
CA GLY A 11 53.66 -17.66 -17.84
C GLY A 11 52.38 -17.04 -17.27
N LEU A 12 52.44 -16.66 -15.98
CA LEU A 12 51.41 -15.83 -15.36
C LEU A 12 51.50 -14.42 -15.96
N GLU A 13 50.47 -14.02 -16.70
CA GLU A 13 50.21 -12.62 -17.02
C GLU A 13 50.05 -11.82 -15.72
N PRO A 14 50.72 -10.67 -15.56
CA PRO A 14 50.57 -9.82 -14.39
C PRO A 14 49.14 -9.28 -14.34
N ALA A 15 48.44 -9.56 -13.23
CA ALA A 15 47.13 -9.03 -12.94
C ALA A 15 47.13 -7.50 -13.09
N GLY A 16 46.35 -7.01 -14.06
CA GLY A 16 46.17 -5.59 -14.28
C GLY A 16 45.70 -4.87 -13.01
N PRO A 17 46.04 -3.59 -12.84
CA PRO A 17 45.72 -2.84 -11.63
C PRO A 17 44.21 -2.93 -11.33
N PRO A 18 43.82 -3.17 -10.06
CA PRO A 18 42.43 -3.30 -9.69
C PRO A 18 41.67 -2.06 -10.14
N ALA A 19 40.59 -2.28 -10.89
CA ALA A 19 39.73 -1.22 -11.38
C ALA A 19 39.36 -0.29 -10.22
N GLN A 20 39.70 0.99 -10.35
CA GLN A 20 39.35 2.00 -9.37
C GLN A 20 37.83 1.92 -9.11
N PRO A 21 37.40 1.79 -7.84
CA PRO A 21 35.98 1.71 -7.54
C PRO A 21 35.30 2.97 -8.09
N PRO A 22 34.10 2.83 -8.69
CA PRO A 22 33.36 3.96 -9.23
C PRO A 22 33.23 5.01 -8.13
N ALA A 23 33.63 6.23 -8.46
CA ALA A 23 33.71 7.38 -7.57
C ALA A 23 32.58 7.35 -6.54
N ALA A 24 32.93 6.96 -5.31
CA ALA A 24 32.02 7.03 -4.18
C ALA A 24 31.51 8.47 -4.15
N LEU A 25 30.19 8.63 -4.24
CA LEU A 25 29.48 9.90 -4.04
C LEU A 25 30.12 10.62 -2.85
N LEU A 26 31.00 11.58 -3.15
CA LEU A 26 31.65 12.43 -2.18
C LEU A 26 30.55 13.30 -1.59
N LEU A 27 29.95 12.81 -0.51
CA LEU A 27 29.16 13.62 0.39
C LEU A 27 30.02 14.82 0.80
N PRO A 28 29.52 16.06 0.64
CA PRO A 28 30.33 17.26 0.84
C PRO A 28 30.96 17.25 2.23
N PRO A 29 32.29 17.43 2.33
CA PRO A 29 33.02 17.39 3.58
C PRO A 29 32.81 18.73 4.29
N GLY A 30 31.78 18.86 5.13
CA GLY A 30 31.60 20.15 5.81
C GLY A 30 30.37 20.36 6.69
N GLY A 31 29.55 19.36 6.98
CA GLY A 31 28.40 19.52 7.87
C GLY A 31 28.53 18.62 9.09
N ALA A 32 28.41 19.21 10.28
CA ALA A 32 28.35 18.59 11.60
C ALA A 32 27.37 17.38 11.73
N CYS A 33 27.67 16.27 11.06
CA CYS A 33 27.05 14.96 11.25
C CYS A 33 27.75 14.20 12.39
N LEU A 34 27.93 14.88 13.52
CA LEU A 34 28.47 14.31 14.74
C LEU A 34 27.40 13.42 15.40
N ARG A 35 27.68 12.11 15.42
CA ARG A 35 26.98 11.08 16.23
C ARG A 35 25.47 10.92 16.02
N LEU A 36 24.98 11.02 14.80
CA LEU A 36 23.74 10.30 14.48
C LEU A 36 24.06 8.79 14.55
N GLY A 37 23.29 8.05 15.33
CA GLY A 37 23.51 6.62 15.55
C GLY A 37 23.50 5.88 14.21
N ALA A 38 24.10 4.69 14.16
CA ALA A 38 24.13 3.91 12.93
C ALA A 38 22.71 3.69 12.34
N GLU A 39 21.70 3.61 13.21
CA GLU A 39 20.27 3.52 12.88
C GLU A 39 19.75 4.78 12.14
N ASP A 40 20.20 5.97 12.51
CA ASP A 40 19.78 7.22 11.88
C ASP A 40 20.30 7.34 10.44
N ALA A 41 21.47 6.76 10.16
CA ALA A 41 22.08 6.80 8.83
C ALA A 41 21.36 5.91 7.81
N PHE A 42 20.84 4.74 8.23
CA PHE A 42 19.99 3.89 7.38
C PHE A 42 18.67 4.59 7.06
N HIS A 43 17.99 5.09 8.10
CA HIS A 43 16.71 5.76 7.95
C HIS A 43 16.82 7.05 7.12
N ALA A 44 17.90 7.81 7.23
CA ALA A 44 18.15 8.96 6.38
C ALA A 44 18.26 8.59 4.89
N ARG A 45 19.01 7.52 4.54
CA ARG A 45 19.14 7.04 3.14
C ARG A 45 17.84 6.44 2.62
N LEU A 46 17.14 5.64 3.42
CA LEU A 46 15.81 5.13 3.12
C LEU A 46 14.83 6.28 2.86
N ASN A 47 14.98 7.35 3.64
CA ASN A 47 14.19 8.56 3.48
C ASN A 47 14.50 9.31 2.19
N GLN A 48 15.77 9.47 1.82
CA GLN A 48 16.15 10.04 0.54
C GLN A 48 15.62 9.21 -0.64
N HIS A 49 15.81 7.88 -0.65
CA HIS A 49 15.42 7.06 -1.79
C HIS A 49 13.90 7.06 -2.03
N ARG A 50 13.12 7.06 -0.95
CA ARG A 50 11.66 7.18 -1.02
C ARG A 50 11.18 8.62 -1.28
N ALA A 51 11.97 9.66 -0.96
CA ALA A 51 11.61 11.06 -1.21
C ALA A 51 11.55 11.37 -2.71
N TYR A 52 12.38 10.74 -3.52
CA TYR A 52 12.35 10.90 -4.99
C TYR A 52 11.20 10.15 -5.68
N SER A 53 10.25 9.56 -4.95
CA SER A 53 9.11 8.90 -5.58
C SER A 53 8.04 9.92 -5.99
N THR A 54 7.47 9.76 -7.19
CA THR A 54 6.36 10.57 -7.72
C THR A 54 5.01 10.25 -7.09
N LEU A 55 4.97 9.42 -6.05
CA LEU A 55 3.73 8.93 -5.42
C LEU A 55 2.92 10.01 -4.70
N PRO A 56 3.50 11.02 -4.05
CA PRO A 56 2.71 12.12 -3.49
C PRO A 56 1.89 12.84 -4.58
N CYS A 57 2.41 12.93 -5.80
CA CYS A 57 1.68 13.48 -6.94
C CYS A 57 0.48 12.60 -7.30
N LEU A 58 0.60 11.26 -7.22
CA LEU A 58 -0.53 10.36 -7.46
C LEU A 58 -1.67 10.58 -6.46
N VAL A 59 -1.36 10.76 -5.18
CA VAL A 59 -2.39 11.07 -4.15
C VAL A 59 -3.08 12.40 -4.44
N LEU A 60 -2.30 13.43 -4.80
CA LEU A 60 -2.85 14.72 -5.18
C LEU A 60 -3.76 14.60 -6.41
N THR A 61 -3.34 13.87 -7.45
CA THR A 61 -4.14 13.66 -8.66
C THR A 61 -5.44 12.95 -8.33
N ILE A 62 -5.41 11.88 -7.52
CA ILE A 62 -6.62 11.16 -7.10
C ILE A 62 -7.56 12.09 -6.31
N ALA A 63 -7.01 12.85 -5.36
CA ALA A 63 -7.78 13.80 -4.56
C ALA A 63 -8.44 14.91 -5.41
N ALA A 64 -7.68 15.48 -6.35
CA ALA A 64 -8.15 16.51 -7.26
C ALA A 64 -9.23 15.98 -8.21
N LEU A 65 -9.03 14.79 -8.78
CA LEU A 65 -10.03 14.14 -9.63
C LEU A 65 -11.30 13.82 -8.83
N ALA A 66 -11.18 13.29 -7.61
CA ALA A 66 -12.32 13.03 -6.76
C ALA A 66 -13.10 14.32 -6.46
N LEU A 67 -12.41 15.42 -6.14
CA LEU A 67 -13.03 16.73 -5.91
C LEU A 67 -13.75 17.24 -7.16
N LEU A 68 -13.11 17.17 -8.33
CA LEU A 68 -13.70 17.61 -9.61
C LEU A 68 -14.94 16.78 -9.97
N CYS A 69 -14.85 15.45 -9.89
CA CYS A 69 -15.96 14.55 -10.19
C CYS A 69 -17.14 14.71 -9.21
N CYS A 70 -16.86 15.09 -7.96
CA CYS A 70 -17.88 15.28 -6.93
C CYS A 70 -18.40 16.72 -6.83
N TRP A 71 -17.81 17.67 -7.55
CA TRP A 71 -18.02 19.11 -7.33
C TRP A 71 -19.50 19.53 -7.35
N SER A 72 -20.27 18.99 -8.28
CA SER A 72 -21.69 19.36 -8.46
C SER A 72 -22.68 18.49 -7.70
N SER A 73 -22.26 17.31 -7.21
CA SER A 73 -23.16 16.28 -6.67
C SER A 73 -22.95 15.98 -5.19
N ALA A 74 -21.78 16.30 -4.65
CA ALA A 74 -21.46 16.05 -3.25
C ALA A 74 -21.98 17.16 -2.33
N PRO A 75 -22.32 16.81 -1.08
CA PRO A 75 -22.73 17.79 -0.09
C PRO A 75 -21.55 18.72 0.27
N PRO A 76 -21.82 19.95 0.74
CA PRO A 76 -20.78 20.95 0.97
C PRO A 76 -19.73 20.48 1.98
N LEU A 77 -20.12 19.68 2.98
CA LEU A 77 -19.18 19.11 3.95
C LEU A 77 -18.19 18.12 3.31
N THR A 78 -18.65 17.28 2.38
CA THR A 78 -17.77 16.36 1.64
C THR A 78 -16.84 17.13 0.71
N LEU A 79 -17.32 18.19 0.06
CA LEU A 79 -16.48 19.07 -0.77
C LEU A 79 -15.41 19.76 0.06
N ALA A 80 -15.76 20.28 1.25
CA ALA A 80 -14.82 20.89 2.17
C ALA A 80 -13.75 19.88 2.64
N TRP A 81 -14.15 18.65 2.96
CA TRP A 81 -13.21 17.57 3.29
C TRP A 81 -12.27 17.23 2.12
N LEU A 82 -12.81 17.02 0.91
CA LEU A 82 -12.01 16.73 -0.28
C LEU A 82 -11.05 17.88 -0.61
N ALA A 83 -11.50 19.13 -0.48
CA ALA A 83 -10.66 20.31 -0.67
C ALA A 83 -9.53 20.39 0.37
N ALA A 84 -9.84 20.11 1.64
CA ALA A 84 -8.83 20.03 2.70
C ALA A 84 -7.82 18.89 2.44
N TYR A 85 -8.29 17.72 2.02
CA TYR A 85 -7.45 16.57 1.68
C TYR A 85 -6.53 16.88 0.49
N CYS A 86 -7.09 17.46 -0.57
CA CYS A 86 -6.35 17.91 -1.75
C CYS A 86 -5.30 18.97 -1.39
N THR A 87 -5.66 19.94 -0.55
CA THR A 87 -4.73 20.97 -0.06
C THR A 87 -3.59 20.35 0.74
N GLY A 88 -3.87 19.43 1.66
CA GLY A 88 -2.84 18.71 2.41
C GLY A 88 -1.89 17.92 1.51
N ALA A 89 -2.42 17.24 0.49
CA ALA A 89 -1.61 16.55 -0.52
C ALA A 89 -0.75 17.53 -1.34
N ALA A 90 -1.30 18.67 -1.75
CA ALA A 90 -0.58 19.71 -2.49
C ALA A 90 0.56 20.32 -1.65
N VAL A 91 0.30 20.65 -0.39
CA VAL A 91 1.33 21.13 0.55
C VAL A 91 2.46 20.10 0.70
N THR A 92 2.13 18.81 0.77
CA THR A 92 3.11 17.72 0.84
C THR A 92 3.99 17.67 -0.42
N VAL A 93 3.39 17.81 -1.61
CA VAL A 93 4.11 17.85 -2.88
C VAL A 93 5.01 19.09 -2.97
N VAL A 94 4.50 20.27 -2.62
CA VAL A 94 5.29 21.52 -2.59
C VAL A 94 6.44 21.40 -1.60
N TRP A 95 6.21 20.84 -0.41
CA TRP A 95 7.26 20.64 0.59
C TRP A 95 8.37 19.72 0.06
N LEU A 96 8.02 18.63 -0.62
CA LEU A 96 8.98 17.74 -1.27
C LEU A 96 9.91 18.50 -2.22
N PHE A 97 9.37 19.39 -3.06
CA PHE A 97 10.17 20.15 -4.03
C PHE A 97 10.94 21.32 -3.42
N VAL A 98 10.35 22.06 -2.48
CA VAL A 98 10.94 23.29 -1.93
C VAL A 98 11.95 23.01 -0.82
N ARG A 99 11.71 22.00 0.02
CA ARG A 99 12.61 21.65 1.15
C ARG A 99 12.81 20.13 1.26
N PRO A 100 13.46 19.48 0.28
CA PRO A 100 13.58 18.01 0.22
C PRO A 100 14.26 17.41 1.45
N ALA A 101 15.26 18.08 2.04
CA ALA A 101 15.94 17.61 3.25
C ALA A 101 15.02 17.62 4.48
N SER A 102 14.24 18.69 4.65
CA SER A 102 13.25 18.81 5.72
C SER A 102 12.11 17.81 5.54
N PHE A 103 11.63 17.68 4.29
CA PHE A 103 10.61 16.69 3.93
C PHE A 103 11.06 15.27 4.24
N ALA A 104 12.28 14.88 3.84
CA ALA A 104 12.83 13.56 4.13
C ALA A 104 12.82 13.23 5.63
N ARG A 105 13.01 14.22 6.52
CA ARG A 105 12.96 14.02 7.97
C ARG A 105 11.53 13.85 8.50
N TRP A 106 10.59 14.65 7.99
CA TRP A 106 9.25 14.78 8.59
C TRP A 106 8.13 14.09 7.83
N ARG A 107 8.37 13.56 6.62
CA ARG A 107 7.35 13.02 5.70
C ARG A 107 6.41 11.96 6.28
N GLU A 108 6.80 11.26 7.33
CA GLU A 108 5.95 10.23 7.95
C GLU A 108 4.74 10.87 8.61
N VAL A 109 4.89 12.08 9.15
CA VAL A 109 3.80 12.84 9.76
C VAL A 109 2.70 13.18 8.75
N PRO A 110 2.95 13.91 7.63
CA PRO A 110 1.91 14.19 6.66
C PRO A 110 1.38 12.91 6.00
N ALA A 111 2.19 11.87 5.81
CA ALA A 111 1.72 10.59 5.26
C ALA A 111 0.72 9.90 6.20
N VAL A 112 0.99 9.86 7.52
CA VAL A 112 0.05 9.32 8.51
C VAL A 112 -1.20 10.19 8.61
N LEU A 113 -1.04 11.52 8.67
CA LEU A 113 -2.17 12.45 8.75
C LEU A 113 -3.08 12.33 7.51
N LEU A 114 -2.52 12.30 6.31
CA LEU A 114 -3.27 12.06 5.09
C LEU A 114 -3.89 10.67 5.09
N GLY A 115 -3.16 9.63 5.52
CA GLY A 115 -3.70 8.27 5.64
C GLY A 115 -4.95 8.22 6.52
N VAL A 116 -4.89 8.76 7.74
CA VAL A 116 -6.05 8.83 8.65
C VAL A 116 -7.15 9.74 8.12
N PHE A 117 -6.79 10.89 7.55
CA PHE A 117 -7.75 11.86 7.02
C PHE A 117 -8.41 11.40 5.71
N SER A 118 -7.86 10.39 5.02
CA SER A 118 -8.40 9.83 3.77
C SER A 118 -9.79 9.20 3.92
N THR A 119 -10.21 8.90 5.15
CA THR A 119 -11.57 8.41 5.45
C THR A 119 -12.55 9.52 5.78
N GLY A 120 -12.05 10.74 6.03
CA GLY A 120 -12.86 11.91 6.36
C GLY A 120 -13.77 11.73 7.56
N LEU A 121 -13.34 10.95 8.56
CA LEU A 121 -14.17 10.57 9.72
C LEU A 121 -15.50 9.89 9.31
N GLY A 122 -15.53 9.19 8.18
CA GLY A 122 -16.72 8.54 7.63
C GLY A 122 -17.36 9.25 6.45
N LEU A 123 -17.00 10.50 6.16
CA LEU A 123 -17.53 11.23 5.01
C LEU A 123 -17.22 10.55 3.68
N HIS A 124 -16.05 9.90 3.57
CA HIS A 124 -15.71 9.09 2.40
C HIS A 124 -16.71 7.94 2.19
N TRP A 125 -17.07 7.24 3.26
CA TRP A 125 -17.97 6.09 3.21
C TRP A 125 -19.41 6.49 2.92
N ALA A 126 -19.89 7.59 3.52
CA ALA A 126 -21.19 8.17 3.20
C ALA A 126 -21.27 8.63 1.73
N GLN A 127 -20.16 9.15 1.17
CA GLN A 127 -20.11 9.48 -0.25
C GLN A 127 -20.11 8.22 -1.13
N LEU A 128 -19.36 7.19 -0.73
CA LEU A 128 -19.33 5.91 -1.45
C LEU A 128 -20.72 5.24 -1.49
N GLU A 129 -21.44 5.26 -0.37
CA GLU A 129 -22.82 4.78 -0.26
C GLU A 129 -23.73 5.47 -1.30
N ARG A 130 -23.68 6.81 -1.39
CA ARG A 130 -24.44 7.57 -2.39
C ARG A 130 -24.05 7.23 -3.83
N LEU A 131 -22.76 7.03 -4.10
CA LEU A 131 -22.28 6.62 -5.42
C LEU A 131 -22.80 5.23 -5.78
N ILE A 132 -22.80 4.29 -4.82
CA ILE A 132 -23.34 2.94 -5.00
C ILE A 132 -24.84 3.00 -5.31
N ASP A 133 -25.62 3.74 -4.52
CA ASP A 133 -27.06 3.90 -4.76
C ASP A 133 -27.34 4.54 -6.12
N GLY A 134 -26.52 5.48 -6.56
CA GLY A 134 -26.61 6.10 -7.89
C GLY A 134 -26.38 5.13 -9.07
N PHE A 135 -25.66 4.02 -8.87
CA PHE A 135 -25.49 3.02 -9.94
C PHE A 135 -26.76 2.19 -10.18
N HIS A 136 -27.65 2.07 -9.18
CA HIS A 136 -28.90 1.32 -9.33
C HIS A 136 -29.80 1.87 -10.45
N THR A 137 -29.77 3.18 -10.69
CA THR A 137 -30.64 3.83 -11.67
C THR A 137 -30.20 3.61 -13.12
N SER A 138 -28.99 3.08 -13.35
CA SER A 138 -28.34 3.11 -14.67
C SER A 138 -28.05 1.73 -15.27
N GLY A 139 -28.21 0.66 -14.48
CA GLY A 139 -27.86 -0.70 -14.90
C GLY A 139 -29.04 -1.46 -15.54
N PRO A 140 -28.80 -2.35 -16.51
CA PRO A 140 -29.80 -3.32 -16.92
C PRO A 140 -30.15 -4.17 -15.71
N VAL A 141 -31.37 -4.00 -15.19
CA VAL A 141 -31.95 -4.85 -14.15
C VAL A 141 -31.75 -6.28 -14.61
N LEU A 142 -30.98 -7.08 -13.87
CA LEU A 142 -30.85 -8.51 -14.11
C LEU A 142 -32.28 -9.06 -14.15
N SER A 143 -32.76 -9.37 -15.37
CA SER A 143 -34.15 -9.72 -15.60
C SER A 143 -34.55 -10.83 -14.65
N ALA A 144 -35.62 -10.59 -13.89
CA ALA A 144 -36.11 -11.43 -12.82
C ALA A 144 -36.78 -12.74 -13.32
N ASP A 145 -36.37 -13.25 -14.47
CA ASP A 145 -36.82 -14.54 -14.97
C ASP A 145 -36.20 -15.62 -14.07
N GLY A 146 -36.99 -15.97 -13.05
CA GLY A 146 -36.61 -16.63 -11.79
C GLY A 146 -36.08 -18.05 -11.86
N THR A 147 -35.34 -18.43 -12.91
CA THR A 147 -34.79 -19.78 -13.08
C THR A 147 -33.34 -19.85 -13.53
N SER A 148 -32.64 -18.74 -13.75
CA SER A 148 -31.22 -18.81 -14.15
C SER A 148 -30.30 -18.91 -12.93
N SER A 149 -29.57 -20.03 -12.83
CA SER A 149 -28.34 -20.10 -12.03
C SER A 149 -27.48 -18.88 -12.35
N ALA A 150 -26.99 -18.19 -11.31
CA ALA A 150 -26.12 -17.03 -11.51
C ALA A 150 -24.92 -17.46 -12.37
N THR A 151 -24.80 -16.89 -13.57
CA THR A 151 -23.71 -17.23 -14.46
C THR A 151 -22.38 -16.78 -13.83
N ALA A 152 -21.28 -17.47 -14.13
CA ALA A 152 -19.96 -17.09 -13.61
C ALA A 152 -19.63 -15.60 -13.88
N GLY A 153 -20.08 -15.06 -15.02
CA GLY A 153 -19.94 -13.64 -15.35
C GLY A 153 -20.73 -12.69 -14.43
N GLN A 154 -21.94 -13.06 -14.00
CA GLN A 154 -22.72 -12.27 -13.03
C GLN A 154 -22.06 -12.28 -11.65
N ILE A 155 -21.56 -13.44 -11.21
CA ILE A 155 -20.83 -13.57 -9.94
C ILE A 155 -19.57 -12.70 -9.96
N LEU A 156 -18.79 -12.74 -11.05
CA LEU A 156 -17.58 -11.93 -11.18
C LEU A 156 -17.87 -10.42 -11.19
N ARG A 157 -18.93 -10.00 -11.88
CA ARG A 157 -19.38 -8.59 -11.86
C ARG A 157 -19.79 -8.16 -10.45
N HIS A 158 -20.54 -9.01 -9.73
CA HIS A 158 -20.94 -8.74 -8.35
C HIS A 158 -19.75 -8.74 -7.37
N ALA A 159 -18.76 -9.61 -7.58
CA ALA A 159 -17.52 -9.56 -6.82
C ALA A 159 -16.78 -8.24 -7.07
N GLY A 160 -16.78 -7.74 -8.32
CA GLY A 160 -16.22 -6.43 -8.67
C GLY A 160 -16.95 -5.27 -8.00
N THR A 161 -18.28 -5.29 -7.92
CA THR A 161 -19.05 -4.26 -7.21
C THR A 161 -18.82 -4.32 -5.71
N LEU A 162 -18.78 -5.50 -5.09
CA LEU A 162 -18.40 -5.67 -3.68
C LEU A 162 -16.98 -5.16 -3.41
N LEU A 163 -16.03 -5.46 -4.29
CA LEU A 163 -14.66 -4.97 -4.17
C LEU A 163 -14.59 -3.44 -4.26
N ALA A 164 -15.31 -2.83 -5.20
CA ALA A 164 -15.40 -1.38 -5.30
C ALA A 164 -16.10 -0.77 -4.08
N ALA A 165 -17.23 -1.35 -3.65
CA ALA A 165 -18.01 -0.91 -2.49
C ALA A 165 -17.26 -1.05 -1.16
N SER A 166 -16.34 -2.01 -1.06
CA SER A 166 -15.48 -2.15 0.11
C SER A 166 -14.47 -1.00 0.26
N GLY A 167 -14.22 -0.24 -0.82
CA GLY A 167 -13.16 0.75 -0.91
C GLY A 167 -11.75 0.17 -0.87
N ALA A 168 -11.58 -1.16 -0.88
CA ALA A 168 -10.27 -1.80 -0.67
C ALA A 168 -9.21 -1.39 -1.72
N ILE A 169 -9.61 -1.19 -2.97
CA ILE A 169 -8.70 -0.70 -4.02
C ILE A 169 -8.22 0.71 -3.70
N HIS A 170 -9.14 1.60 -3.31
CA HIS A 170 -8.81 2.97 -2.92
C HIS A 170 -7.86 2.99 -1.72
N LEU A 171 -8.16 2.19 -0.70
CA LEU A 171 -7.28 1.99 0.47
C LEU A 171 -5.89 1.52 0.05
N ALA A 172 -5.80 0.48 -0.77
CA ALA A 172 -4.53 -0.07 -1.25
C ALA A 172 -3.72 0.95 -2.05
N VAL A 173 -4.36 1.70 -2.95
CA VAL A 173 -3.70 2.71 -3.79
C VAL A 173 -3.15 3.84 -2.92
N ILE A 174 -3.94 4.38 -1.98
CA ILE A 174 -3.46 5.44 -1.09
C ILE A 174 -2.35 4.90 -0.18
N ALA A 175 -2.49 3.69 0.36
CA ALA A 175 -1.50 3.05 1.20
C ALA A 175 -0.15 2.90 0.48
N LEU A 176 -0.15 2.37 -0.73
CA LEU A 176 1.07 2.21 -1.52
C LEU A 176 1.69 3.55 -1.95
N SER A 177 0.90 4.61 -2.00
CA SER A 177 1.34 5.95 -2.35
C SER A 177 1.93 6.72 -1.16
N LEU A 178 1.32 6.61 0.02
CA LEU A 178 1.75 7.25 1.27
C LEU A 178 2.74 6.35 2.02
N ARG A 179 3.91 6.13 1.42
CA ARG A 179 4.93 5.22 1.98
C ARG A 179 5.46 5.72 3.34
N THR A 180 5.15 4.98 4.41
CA THR A 180 5.72 5.16 5.75
C THR A 180 6.57 3.96 6.16
N ARG A 181 7.20 3.98 7.34
CA ARG A 181 7.84 2.80 7.94
C ARG A 181 6.78 1.78 8.31
N LEU A 182 7.09 0.49 8.22
CA LEU A 182 6.13 -0.58 8.53
C LEU A 182 5.49 -0.42 9.92
N THR A 183 6.26 0.03 10.91
CA THR A 183 5.82 0.27 12.29
C THR A 183 4.69 1.30 12.42
N LEU A 184 4.67 2.33 11.56
CA LEU A 184 3.60 3.33 11.51
C LEU A 184 2.54 2.94 10.49
N PHE A 185 2.94 2.28 9.41
CA PHE A 185 2.08 1.88 8.30
C PHE A 185 0.97 0.94 8.76
N ALA A 186 1.35 -0.17 9.41
CA ALA A 186 0.42 -1.21 9.84
C ALA A 186 -0.69 -0.67 10.76
N PRO A 187 -0.40 0.05 11.86
CA PRO A 187 -1.46 0.59 12.73
C PRO A 187 -2.28 1.68 12.06
N THR A 188 -1.68 2.54 11.22
CA THR A 188 -2.42 3.60 10.51
C THR A 188 -3.47 2.99 9.58
N TRP A 189 -3.06 2.02 8.76
CA TRP A 189 -3.97 1.39 7.81
C TRP A 189 -4.95 0.43 8.47
N LEU A 190 -4.60 -0.16 9.62
CA LEU A 190 -5.54 -0.91 10.44
C LEU A 190 -6.62 0.02 10.99
N LEU A 191 -6.26 1.18 11.51
CA LEU A 191 -7.22 2.19 11.97
C LEU A 191 -8.16 2.60 10.83
N VAL A 192 -7.62 2.86 9.65
CA VAL A 192 -8.41 3.17 8.45
C VAL A 192 -9.38 2.03 8.10
N ALA A 193 -8.92 0.78 8.08
CA ALA A 193 -9.78 -0.38 7.83
C ALA A 193 -10.87 -0.55 8.89
N VAL A 194 -10.57 -0.32 10.18
CA VAL A 194 -11.55 -0.34 11.27
C VAL A 194 -12.60 0.75 11.08
N THR A 195 -12.21 1.95 10.68
CA THR A 195 -13.20 3.00 10.38
C THR A 195 -14.10 2.61 9.21
N ALA A 196 -13.57 1.93 8.18
CA ALA A 196 -14.35 1.40 7.06
C ALA A 196 -15.38 0.36 7.52
N TRP A 197 -14.94 -0.55 8.40
CA TRP A 197 -15.77 -1.63 8.92
C TRP A 197 -17.05 -1.13 9.60
N LEU A 198 -16.99 0.01 10.30
CA LEU A 198 -18.16 0.63 10.94
C LEU A 198 -19.27 1.00 9.95
N PHE A 199 -18.93 1.24 8.68
CA PHE A 199 -19.90 1.59 7.63
C PHE A 199 -20.36 0.41 6.78
N ASN A 200 -19.81 -0.80 6.98
CA ASN A 200 -20.18 -1.98 6.19
C ASN A 200 -21.68 -2.32 6.33
N SER A 201 -22.31 -2.00 7.46
CA SER A 201 -23.76 -2.14 7.61
C SER A 201 -24.54 -1.26 6.65
N SER A 202 -24.19 0.03 6.57
CA SER A 202 -24.88 1.00 5.70
C SER A 202 -24.70 0.61 4.24
N ILE A 203 -23.45 0.31 3.85
CA ILE A 203 -23.12 -0.10 2.49
C ILE A 203 -23.90 -1.36 2.09
N CYS A 204 -23.94 -2.40 2.93
CA CYS A 204 -24.72 -3.61 2.62
C CYS A 204 -26.24 -3.39 2.56
N SER A 205 -26.76 -2.30 3.12
CA SER A 205 -28.18 -1.94 3.05
C SER A 205 -28.56 -1.14 1.79
N THR A 206 -27.57 -0.70 1.00
CA THR A 206 -27.80 -0.01 -0.28
C THR A 206 -28.65 -0.85 -1.24
N ALA A 207 -29.42 -0.19 -2.12
CA ALA A 207 -30.34 -0.88 -3.02
C ALA A 207 -29.65 -1.93 -3.94
N PRO A 208 -28.46 -1.67 -4.51
CA PRO A 208 -27.77 -2.66 -5.34
C PRO A 208 -27.34 -3.92 -4.58
N LEU A 209 -27.00 -3.80 -3.29
CA LEU A 209 -26.46 -4.91 -2.50
C LEU A 209 -27.54 -5.67 -1.72
N SER A 210 -28.66 -5.01 -1.40
CA SER A 210 -29.80 -5.63 -0.71
C SER A 210 -30.73 -6.42 -1.65
N ASN A 211 -30.56 -6.29 -2.98
CA ASN A 211 -31.35 -7.03 -3.97
C ASN A 211 -31.20 -8.56 -3.81
N PRO A 212 -32.29 -9.36 -3.90
CA PRO A 212 -32.22 -10.82 -3.73
C PRO A 212 -31.25 -11.53 -4.69
N VAL A 213 -31.10 -11.04 -5.93
CA VAL A 213 -30.14 -11.59 -6.90
C VAL A 213 -28.70 -11.33 -6.45
N ALA A 214 -28.44 -10.12 -5.94
CA ALA A 214 -27.14 -9.75 -5.37
C ALA A 214 -26.83 -10.56 -4.10
N GLN A 215 -27.84 -10.82 -3.25
CA GLN A 215 -27.70 -11.68 -2.07
C GLN A 215 -27.37 -13.13 -2.45
N ALA A 216 -27.99 -13.69 -3.49
CA ALA A 216 -27.65 -15.02 -3.99
C ALA A 216 -26.20 -15.11 -4.50
N ALA A 217 -25.73 -14.10 -5.23
CA ALA A 217 -24.33 -14.01 -5.67
C ALA A 217 -23.37 -13.84 -4.48
N THR A 218 -23.74 -13.02 -3.49
CA THR A 218 -23.00 -12.83 -2.23
C THR A 218 -22.84 -14.17 -1.50
N ALA A 219 -23.91 -14.94 -1.36
CA ALA A 219 -23.89 -16.26 -0.73
C ALA A 219 -22.98 -17.25 -1.47
N ALA A 220 -22.99 -17.24 -2.81
CA ALA A 220 -22.11 -18.08 -3.61
C ALA A 220 -20.62 -17.75 -3.38
N ILE A 221 -20.28 -16.45 -3.40
CA ILE A 221 -18.92 -15.97 -3.13
C ILE A 221 -18.51 -16.32 -1.70
N TYR A 222 -19.39 -16.09 -0.73
CA TYR A 222 -19.16 -16.40 0.68
C TYR A 222 -18.91 -17.89 0.92
N LYS A 223 -19.67 -18.78 0.27
CA LYS A 223 -19.45 -20.24 0.36
C LYS A 223 -18.09 -20.65 -0.21
N ALA A 224 -17.69 -20.08 -1.35
CA ALA A 224 -16.37 -20.33 -1.94
C ALA A 224 -15.24 -19.87 -1.01
N LEU A 225 -15.36 -18.67 -0.43
CA LEU A 225 -14.41 -18.14 0.55
C LEU A 225 -14.38 -18.96 1.85
N SER A 226 -15.53 -19.42 2.31
CA SER A 226 -15.64 -20.29 3.48
C SER A 226 -14.93 -21.62 3.24
N PHE A 227 -15.06 -22.20 2.03
CA PHE A 227 -14.31 -23.39 1.65
C PHE A 227 -12.79 -23.12 1.64
N LEU A 228 -12.34 -21.99 1.09
CA LEU A 228 -10.94 -21.57 1.12
C LEU A 228 -10.41 -21.33 2.54
N SER A 229 -11.28 -20.95 3.48
CA SER A 229 -10.89 -20.74 4.89
C SER A 229 -10.49 -22.04 5.61
N PHE A 230 -10.82 -23.22 5.08
CA PHE A 230 -10.25 -24.47 5.57
C PHE A 230 -8.75 -24.60 5.27
N CYS A 231 -8.26 -23.93 4.22
CA CYS A 231 -6.85 -23.95 3.84
C CYS A 231 -6.05 -22.78 4.45
N MET A 232 -6.72 -21.69 4.82
CA MET A 232 -6.07 -20.48 5.34
C MET A 232 -6.90 -19.87 6.48
N PRO A 233 -6.27 -19.37 7.56
CA PRO A 233 -6.97 -18.78 8.70
C PRO A 233 -7.59 -17.43 8.30
N ILE A 234 -8.73 -17.49 7.61
CA ILE A 234 -9.52 -16.33 7.23
C ILE A 234 -10.63 -16.18 8.27
N PRO A 235 -10.78 -15.02 8.93
CA PRO A 235 -11.87 -14.80 9.86
C PRO A 235 -13.19 -14.70 9.07
N VAL A 236 -13.98 -15.78 9.08
CA VAL A 236 -15.31 -15.81 8.45
C VAL A 236 -16.37 -15.85 9.54
N ALA A 237 -17.16 -14.78 9.67
CA ALA A 237 -18.28 -14.73 10.61
C ALA A 237 -19.59 -15.20 9.93
N ALA A 238 -20.30 -16.14 10.56
CA ALA A 238 -21.47 -16.84 10.00
C ALA A 238 -22.76 -16.01 9.86
N TRP A 239 -22.79 -14.74 10.30
CA TRP A 239 -24.05 -14.04 10.60
C TRP A 239 -24.33 -12.84 9.67
N ALA A 240 -23.40 -12.49 8.77
CA ALA A 240 -23.57 -11.37 7.84
C ALA A 240 -22.67 -11.50 6.59
N GLU A 241 -23.09 -12.31 5.61
CA GLU A 241 -22.27 -12.65 4.42
C GLU A 241 -21.71 -11.41 3.71
N CYS A 242 -22.55 -10.41 3.39
CA CYS A 242 -22.11 -9.17 2.75
C CYS A 242 -21.05 -8.42 3.58
N ARG A 243 -21.30 -8.23 4.87
CA ARG A 243 -20.35 -7.52 5.76
C ARG A 243 -19.04 -8.29 5.88
N THR A 244 -19.09 -9.61 5.96
CA THR A 244 -17.91 -10.47 5.99
C THR A 244 -17.10 -10.33 4.71
N LEU A 245 -17.72 -10.32 3.53
CA LEU A 245 -17.02 -10.12 2.27
C LEU A 245 -16.38 -8.74 2.14
N LEU A 246 -17.10 -7.66 2.50
CA LEU A 246 -16.53 -6.30 2.49
C LEU A 246 -15.33 -6.20 3.44
N THR A 247 -15.46 -6.75 4.65
CA THR A 247 -14.40 -6.77 5.66
C THR A 247 -13.20 -7.59 5.18
N PHE A 248 -13.45 -8.74 4.54
CA PHE A 248 -12.41 -9.56 3.93
C PHE A 248 -11.63 -8.77 2.88
N PHE A 249 -12.30 -8.07 1.95
CA PHE A 249 -11.61 -7.25 0.95
C PHE A 249 -10.83 -6.09 1.57
N GLN A 250 -11.42 -5.39 2.55
CA GLN A 250 -10.75 -4.30 3.28
C GLN A 250 -9.47 -4.78 3.99
N LEU A 251 -9.53 -5.91 4.69
CA LEU A 251 -8.40 -6.44 5.43
C LEU A 251 -7.36 -7.11 4.52
N SER A 252 -7.78 -7.87 3.51
CA SER A 252 -6.84 -8.59 2.63
C SER A 252 -6.19 -7.66 1.60
N ILE A 253 -7.00 -6.95 0.82
CA ILE A 253 -6.54 -6.11 -0.29
C ILE A 253 -6.21 -4.70 0.23
N GLY A 254 -7.06 -4.14 1.08
CA GLY A 254 -6.89 -2.76 1.57
C GLY A 254 -5.80 -2.59 2.62
N TRP A 255 -5.49 -3.64 3.40
CA TRP A 255 -4.52 -3.57 4.50
C TRP A 255 -3.35 -4.56 4.33
N LEU A 256 -3.63 -5.87 4.33
CA LEU A 256 -2.61 -6.91 4.38
C LEU A 256 -1.70 -6.89 3.15
N ALA A 257 -2.25 -6.81 1.93
CA ALA A 257 -1.44 -6.77 0.72
C ALA A 257 -0.48 -5.55 0.68
N PRO A 258 -0.92 -4.31 0.97
CA PRO A 258 -0.01 -3.17 1.11
C PRO A 258 1.02 -3.32 2.23
N VAL A 259 0.65 -3.92 3.37
CA VAL A 259 1.56 -4.18 4.50
C VAL A 259 2.65 -5.17 4.09
N LEU A 260 2.27 -6.31 3.50
CA LEU A 260 3.21 -7.33 3.02
C LEU A 260 4.13 -6.76 1.94
N PHE A 261 3.57 -6.03 0.98
CA PHE A 261 4.38 -5.37 -0.06
C PHE A 261 5.39 -4.39 0.54
N SER A 262 4.97 -3.59 1.53
CA SER A 262 5.84 -2.65 2.22
C SER A 262 6.92 -3.37 3.03
N GLY A 263 6.56 -4.46 3.72
CA GLY A 263 7.47 -5.30 4.49
C GLY A 263 8.54 -5.95 3.61
N VAL A 264 8.15 -6.60 2.52
CA VAL A 264 9.10 -7.21 1.55
C VAL A 264 10.06 -6.17 0.98
N ARG A 265 9.57 -4.97 0.67
CA ARG A 265 10.42 -3.90 0.16
C ARG A 265 11.37 -3.35 1.21
N GLU A 266 10.93 -3.20 2.44
CA GLU A 266 11.78 -2.74 3.54
C GLU A 266 12.85 -3.78 3.88
N ALA A 267 12.50 -5.06 3.91
CA ALA A 267 13.44 -6.18 4.08
C ALA A 267 14.52 -6.20 2.98
N ARG A 268 14.13 -6.06 1.71
CA ARG A 268 15.10 -5.97 0.58
C ARG A 268 16.05 -4.78 0.72
N LEU A 269 15.55 -3.62 1.12
CA LEU A 269 16.38 -2.43 1.33
C LEU A 269 17.33 -2.61 2.52
N PHE A 270 16.88 -3.29 3.57
CA PHE A 270 17.71 -3.65 4.71
C PHE A 270 18.84 -4.63 4.32
N GLN A 271 18.55 -5.68 3.56
CA GLN A 271 19.56 -6.62 3.06
C GLN A 271 20.61 -5.91 2.20
N GLN A 272 20.19 -5.02 1.30
CA GLN A 272 21.11 -4.20 0.49
C GLN A 272 22.03 -3.33 1.36
N HIS A 273 21.48 -2.74 2.42
CA HIS A 273 22.24 -1.94 3.37
C HIS A 273 23.26 -2.76 4.16
N GLN A 274 22.88 -3.96 4.63
CA GLN A 274 23.79 -4.88 5.30
C GLN A 274 24.97 -5.28 4.38
N LEU A 275 24.68 -5.60 3.11
CA LEU A 275 25.70 -5.87 2.10
C LEU A 275 26.65 -4.68 1.88
N GLN A 276 26.12 -3.46 1.83
CA GLN A 276 26.93 -2.25 1.69
C GLN A 276 27.85 -2.04 2.91
N ARG A 277 27.34 -2.25 4.13
CA ARG A 277 28.15 -2.16 5.35
C ARG A 277 29.25 -3.21 5.38
N TRP A 278 28.91 -4.45 5.03
CA TRP A 278 29.87 -5.54 4.95
C TRP A 278 31.00 -5.24 3.97
N ARG A 279 30.68 -4.76 2.76
CA ARG A 279 31.67 -4.34 1.76
C ARG A 279 32.54 -3.17 2.22
N ALA A 280 31.98 -2.28 3.05
CA ALA A 280 32.71 -1.18 3.65
C ALA A 280 33.52 -1.59 4.90
N HIS A 281 33.60 -2.89 5.22
CA HIS A 281 34.23 -3.42 6.44
C HIS A 281 33.66 -2.82 7.73
N LEU A 282 32.40 -2.39 7.69
CA LEU A 282 31.65 -1.93 8.86
C LEU A 282 30.91 -3.12 9.49
N PRO A 283 30.76 -3.15 10.83
CA PRO A 283 29.98 -4.19 11.48
C PRO A 283 28.52 -4.13 10.98
N LEU A 284 27.93 -5.31 10.79
CA LEU A 284 26.51 -5.46 10.47
C LEU A 284 25.63 -4.81 11.54
N GLU A 285 24.47 -4.29 11.15
CA GLU A 285 23.50 -3.78 12.13
C GLU A 285 22.91 -4.92 12.94
N ARG A 286 22.76 -4.69 14.24
CA ARG A 286 22.18 -5.63 15.23
C ARG A 286 21.02 -4.92 15.93
N GLY A 287 20.10 -5.69 16.51
CA GLY A 287 18.95 -5.17 17.26
C GLY A 287 17.63 -5.74 16.76
N PHE A 288 16.52 -5.19 17.25
CA PHE A 288 15.18 -5.69 16.93
C PHE A 288 14.86 -5.61 15.43
N SER A 289 15.24 -4.51 14.77
CA SER A 289 15.06 -4.35 13.32
C SER A 289 15.84 -5.41 12.53
N ALA A 290 17.09 -5.69 12.93
CA ALA A 290 17.88 -6.75 12.29
C ALA A 290 17.22 -8.12 12.46
N TRP A 291 16.80 -8.46 13.68
CA TRP A 291 16.08 -9.70 13.96
C TRP A 291 14.78 -9.83 13.14
N LEU A 292 14.01 -8.74 13.02
CA LEU A 292 12.77 -8.73 12.26
C LEU A 292 12.99 -8.95 10.76
N TYR A 293 14.01 -8.32 10.17
CA TYR A 293 14.25 -8.41 8.73
C TYR A 293 15.11 -9.62 8.31
N ASP A 294 15.87 -10.22 9.23
CA ASP A 294 16.62 -11.46 8.96
C ASP A 294 15.70 -12.70 8.88
N SER A 295 14.48 -12.61 9.45
CA SER A 295 13.49 -13.69 9.44
C SER A 295 12.49 -13.63 8.28
N LEU A 296 12.55 -12.59 7.45
CA LEU A 296 11.67 -12.33 6.30
C LEU A 296 12.38 -12.57 4.96
#